data_AF-A0A1X1RMA0-F1
#
_entry.id   AF-A0A1X1RMA0-F1
#
_cell.length_a   1.000
_cell.length_b   1.000
_cell.length_c   1.000
_cell.angle_alpha   90.00
_cell.angle_beta   90.00
_cell.angle_gamma   90.00
#
_symmetry.space_group_name_H-M   'P 1'
#
loop_
_entity.id
_entity.type
_entity.pdbx_description
1 polymer ?
#
loop_
_entity_poly.entity_id
_entity_poly.type
_entity_poly.pdbx_seq_one_letter_code
_entity_poly.pdbx_strand_id
1 'polypeptide(L)'
;MGVWFSTADGVVCSWTYFPKAMESPTGWPGTTCMGNIPGLPDSVPDTGGLGCARVWPRPVSSEFVFDRHGGACPPFTGAALLSPGQKIETGDATRVVGVNQLLACIDPSRGKGFALRQSGSWAF
;
A
#
# COMPACT_ATOMS: atom_id res chain seq x y z
N MET A 1 -12.73 11.64 -3.34
CA MET A 1 -11.47 12.04 -4.01
C MET A 1 -10.45 10.93 -3.81
N GLY A 2 -9.80 10.51 -4.89
CA GLY A 2 -8.72 9.53 -4.84
C GLY A 2 -7.36 10.23 -4.70
N VAL A 3 -6.49 9.69 -3.87
CA VAL A 3 -5.08 10.09 -3.80
C VAL A 3 -4.28 9.06 -4.58
N TRP A 4 -3.35 9.54 -5.41
CA TRP A 4 -2.44 8.70 -6.18
C TRP A 4 -1.04 9.27 -6.08
N PHE A 5 -0.11 8.49 -5.53
CA PHE A 5 1.29 8.90 -5.38
C PHE A 5 2.24 7.74 -5.66
N SER A 6 3.48 8.06 -6.00
CA SER A 6 4.56 7.10 -6.16
C SER A 6 5.71 7.42 -5.21
N THR A 7 6.55 6.43 -4.97
CA THR A 7 7.79 6.56 -4.22
C THR A 7 8.99 6.37 -5.17
N ALA A 8 10.17 6.85 -4.77
CA ALA A 8 11.37 6.80 -5.61
C ALA A 8 11.87 5.38 -5.92
N ASP A 9 11.51 4.40 -5.09
CA ASP A 9 11.76 2.97 -5.26
C ASP A 9 10.77 2.27 -6.20
N GLY A 10 9.83 3.02 -6.81
CA GLY A 10 8.91 2.50 -7.82
C GLY A 10 7.70 1.79 -7.23
N VAL A 11 7.32 2.10 -5.99
CA VAL A 11 6.02 1.71 -5.43
C VAL A 11 5.02 2.81 -5.76
N VAL A 12 3.89 2.45 -6.35
CA VAL A 12 2.75 3.34 -6.54
C VAL A 12 1.65 2.96 -5.56
N CYS A 13 1.05 3.97 -4.94
CA CYS A 13 -0.04 3.82 -4.01
C CYS A 13 -1.25 4.61 -4.47
N SER A 14 -2.40 3.98 -4.40
CA SER A 14 -3.69 4.61 -4.58
C SER A 14 -4.54 4.44 -3.34
N TRP A 15 -5.32 5.47 -3.05
CA TRP A 15 -6.27 5.50 -1.96
C TRP A 15 -7.53 6.18 -2.42
N THR A 16 -8.67 5.64 -2.04
CA THR A 16 -9.90 6.39 -2.09
C THR A 16 -10.41 6.57 -0.68
N TYR A 17 -10.61 7.83 -0.27
CA TYR A 17 -11.16 8.10 1.04
C TYR A 17 -12.62 7.62 1.11
N PHE A 18 -12.86 6.69 2.04
CA PHE A 18 -14.17 6.20 2.40
C PHE A 18 -14.34 6.28 3.92
N PRO A 19 -15.25 7.15 4.43
CA PRO A 19 -15.55 7.25 5.85
C PRO A 19 -15.89 5.88 6.43
N LYS A 20 -15.46 5.61 7.67
CA LYS A 20 -15.80 4.36 8.38
C LYS A 20 -17.31 4.13 8.48
N ALA A 21 -18.09 5.20 8.64
CA ALA A 21 -19.54 5.13 8.66
C ALA A 21 -20.19 4.62 7.36
N MET A 22 -19.45 4.58 6.25
CA MET A 22 -19.90 4.11 4.94
C MET A 22 -19.30 2.75 4.56
N GLU A 23 -18.70 2.03 5.52
CA GLU A 23 -18.13 0.72 5.27
C GLU A 23 -19.22 -0.29 4.89
N SER A 24 -19.03 -0.91 3.74
CA SER A 24 -19.94 -1.93 3.21
C SER A 24 -19.62 -3.30 3.84
N PRO A 25 -20.59 -4.21 3.96
CA PRO A 25 -20.32 -5.62 4.27
C PRO A 25 -19.34 -6.29 3.31
N THR A 26 -19.20 -5.75 2.09
CA THR A 26 -18.26 -6.24 1.08
C THR A 26 -16.81 -5.82 1.33
N GLY A 27 -16.56 -5.10 2.43
CA GLY A 27 -15.25 -4.61 2.84
C GLY A 27 -14.94 -3.21 2.33
N TRP A 28 -13.72 -2.79 2.64
CA TRP A 28 -13.26 -1.44 2.39
C TRP A 28 -12.13 -1.43 1.35
N PRO A 29 -12.21 -0.58 0.30
CA PRO A 29 -11.25 -0.60 -0.81
C PRO A 29 -9.86 -0.07 -0.44
N GLY A 30 -9.75 0.65 0.69
CA GLY A 30 -8.51 0.99 1.37
C GLY A 30 -7.35 1.52 0.55
N THR A 31 -6.14 1.41 1.12
CA THR A 31 -4.90 1.80 0.45
C THR A 31 -4.38 0.60 -0.29
N THR A 32 -4.21 0.72 -1.60
CA THR A 32 -3.52 -0.30 -2.37
C THR A 32 -2.19 0.26 -2.82
N CYS A 33 -1.11 -0.48 -2.60
CA CYS A 33 0.17 -0.16 -3.19
C CYS A 33 0.66 -1.33 -4.03
N MET A 34 1.31 -1.02 -5.15
CA MET A 34 1.87 -2.01 -6.06
C MET A 34 3.21 -1.51 -6.60
N GLY A 35 4.13 -2.42 -6.88
CA GLY A 35 5.45 -2.07 -7.36
C GLY A 35 6.52 -3.04 -6.93
N ASN A 36 7.74 -2.53 -6.84
CA ASN A 36 8.85 -3.22 -6.21
C ASN A 36 8.72 -3.11 -4.69
N ILE A 37 7.81 -3.90 -4.09
CA ILE A 37 7.60 -3.85 -2.64
C ILE A 37 8.83 -4.41 -1.93
N PRO A 38 9.56 -3.58 -1.14
CA PRO A 38 10.77 -4.03 -0.47
C PRO A 38 10.43 -4.99 0.68
N GLY A 39 11.33 -5.92 1.00
CA GLY A 39 11.22 -6.77 2.20
C GLY A 39 9.94 -7.60 2.29
N LEU A 40 9.34 -8.02 1.16
CA LEU A 40 8.22 -8.95 1.17
C LEU A 40 8.56 -10.21 1.96
N PRO A 41 7.76 -10.62 2.96
CA PRO A 41 8.02 -11.85 3.71
C PRO A 41 8.09 -13.07 2.78
N ASP A 42 9.03 -13.99 3.05
CA ASP A 42 9.17 -15.23 2.27
C ASP A 42 8.00 -16.18 2.41
N SER A 43 7.17 -16.00 3.45
CA SER A 43 5.91 -16.70 3.61
C SER A 43 4.85 -16.29 2.57
N VAL A 44 5.05 -15.17 1.86
CA VAL A 44 4.12 -14.73 0.80
C VAL A 44 4.41 -15.54 -0.47
N PRO A 45 3.51 -16.44 -0.88
CA PRO A 45 3.74 -17.28 -2.05
C PRO A 45 3.79 -16.43 -3.31
N ASP A 46 4.77 -16.71 -4.17
CA ASP A 46 4.75 -16.21 -5.54
C ASP A 46 3.81 -17.08 -6.36
N THR A 47 2.73 -16.48 -6.84
CA THR A 47 1.75 -17.18 -7.67
C THR A 47 2.18 -17.28 -9.14
N GLY A 48 3.36 -16.73 -9.49
CA GLY A 48 3.85 -16.65 -10.87
C GLY A 48 3.00 -15.74 -11.75
N GLY A 49 2.08 -14.98 -11.16
CA GLY A 49 1.20 -14.06 -11.85
C GLY A 49 1.99 -12.92 -12.49
N LEU A 50 1.63 -12.56 -13.72
CA LEU A 50 2.13 -11.36 -14.37
C LEU A 50 1.69 -10.12 -13.58
N GLY A 51 2.61 -9.18 -13.37
CA GLY A 51 2.34 -7.92 -12.69
C GLY A 51 3.30 -7.61 -11.55
N CYS A 52 3.01 -6.54 -10.83
CA CYS A 52 3.81 -6.06 -9.71
C CYS A 52 3.35 -6.70 -8.40
N ALA A 53 4.27 -6.90 -7.46
CA ALA A 53 3.89 -7.22 -6.09
C ALA A 53 2.97 -6.12 -5.53
N ARG A 54 2.04 -6.50 -4.65
CA ARG A 54 1.04 -5.57 -4.11
C ARG A 54 0.75 -5.80 -2.65
N VAL A 55 0.37 -4.73 -1.96
CA VAL A 55 -0.31 -4.74 -0.66
C VAL A 55 -1.68 -4.12 -0.85
N TRP A 56 -2.72 -4.80 -0.38
CA TRP A 56 -4.09 -4.39 -0.61
C TRP A 56 -5.02 -4.93 0.49
N PRO A 57 -6.14 -4.25 0.78
CA PRO A 57 -7.09 -4.73 1.77
C PRO A 57 -7.90 -5.90 1.22
N ARG A 58 -7.90 -7.04 1.90
CA ARG A 58 -8.69 -8.20 1.55
C ARG A 58 -10.20 -7.84 1.59
N PRO A 59 -11.02 -8.34 0.65
CA PRO A 59 -12.45 -8.07 0.67
C PRO A 59 -13.06 -8.57 1.98
N VAL A 60 -14.12 -7.91 2.44
CA VAL A 60 -14.88 -8.22 3.66
C VAL A 60 -14.12 -8.01 4.99
N SER A 61 -12.89 -8.50 5.11
CA SER A 61 -12.09 -8.40 6.35
C SER A 61 -11.31 -7.09 6.50
N SER A 62 -11.05 -6.40 5.38
CA SER A 62 -10.25 -5.17 5.33
C SER A 62 -8.81 -5.35 5.86
N GLU A 63 -8.34 -6.60 6.05
CA GLU A 63 -6.96 -6.90 6.43
C GLU A 63 -6.03 -6.69 5.26
N PHE A 64 -4.93 -5.98 5.47
CA PHE A 64 -3.93 -5.82 4.42
C PHE A 64 -3.18 -7.13 4.21
N VAL A 65 -3.16 -7.58 2.96
CA VAL A 65 -2.44 -8.77 2.52
C VAL A 65 -1.43 -8.41 1.45
N PHE A 66 -0.33 -9.17 1.42
CA PHE A 66 0.70 -9.07 0.41
C PHE A 66 0.49 -10.15 -0.64
N ASP A 67 0.61 -9.78 -1.91
CA ASP A 67 0.75 -10.73 -3.00
C ASP A 67 2.12 -10.54 -3.66
N ARG A 68 2.86 -11.65 -3.77
CA ARG A 68 4.09 -11.72 -4.53
C ARG A 68 3.72 -12.10 -5.97
N HIS A 69 4.11 -11.25 -6.90
CA HIS A 69 3.98 -11.46 -8.34
C HIS A 69 5.39 -11.43 -8.93
N GLY A 70 5.84 -12.55 -9.50
CA GLY A 70 7.20 -12.72 -10.03
C GLY A 70 7.50 -12.05 -11.38
N GLY A 71 6.58 -11.21 -11.90
CA GLY A 71 6.77 -10.50 -13.17
C GLY A 71 7.59 -9.21 -13.05
N ALA A 72 8.13 -8.73 -14.18
CA ALA A 72 8.74 -7.40 -14.24
C ALA A 72 7.65 -6.33 -14.05
N CYS A 73 7.77 -5.54 -12.99
CA CYS A 73 6.85 -4.43 -12.74
C CYS A 73 7.18 -3.24 -13.66
N PRO A 74 6.25 -2.77 -14.51
CA PRO A 74 6.51 -1.62 -15.37
C PRO A 74 6.69 -0.34 -14.54
N PRO A 75 7.44 0.66 -15.07
CA PRO A 75 7.53 1.96 -14.42
C PRO A 75 6.15 2.64 -14.42
N PHE A 76 5.71 3.11 -13.25
CA PHE A 76 4.47 3.87 -13.14
C PHE A 76 4.70 5.31 -13.55
N THR A 77 4.01 5.77 -14.60
CA THR A 77 4.03 7.16 -15.06
C THR A 77 2.79 7.91 -14.56
N GLY A 78 2.92 9.22 -14.27
CA GLY A 78 1.80 10.11 -13.96
C GLY A 78 1.35 10.18 -12.49
N ALA A 79 1.86 9.32 -11.60
CA ALA A 79 1.63 9.48 -10.16
C ALA A 79 2.55 10.57 -9.55
N ALA A 80 2.03 11.35 -8.61
CA ALA A 80 2.83 12.36 -7.92
C ALA A 80 3.91 11.72 -7.05
N LEU A 81 5.17 12.10 -7.23
CA LEU A 81 6.27 11.55 -6.43
C LEU A 81 6.23 12.11 -4.99
N LEU A 82 6.08 11.22 -4.02
CA LEU A 82 6.19 11.53 -2.60
C LEU A 82 7.62 11.24 -2.12
N SER A 83 8.34 12.29 -1.76
CA SER A 83 9.74 12.25 -1.35
C SER A 83 9.91 11.83 0.12
N PRO A 84 11.09 11.32 0.51
CA PRO A 84 11.40 11.04 1.91
C PRO A 84 11.16 12.24 2.82
N GLY A 85 10.56 11.98 3.98
CA GLY A 85 10.13 12.99 4.95
C GLY A 85 8.75 13.59 4.65
N GLN A 86 8.12 13.26 3.53
CA GLN A 86 6.78 13.75 3.21
C GLN A 86 5.69 12.78 3.69
N LYS A 87 4.52 13.36 4.01
CA LYS A 87 3.32 12.64 4.38
C LYS A 87 2.10 13.18 3.64
N ILE A 88 1.10 12.32 3.48
CA ILE A 88 -0.22 12.65 2.96
C ILE A 88 -1.25 12.24 4.01
N GLU A 89 -2.11 13.18 4.39
CA GLU A 89 -3.24 12.94 5.29
C GLU A 89 -4.54 13.03 4.49
N THR A 90 -5.43 12.06 4.67
CA THR A 90 -6.73 12.05 3.98
C THR A 90 -7.77 11.38 4.86
N GLY A 91 -8.65 12.18 5.46
CA GLY A 91 -9.47 11.74 6.59
C GLY A 91 -8.58 11.35 7.76
N ASP A 92 -8.91 10.25 8.43
CA ASP A 92 -8.11 9.73 9.56
C ASP A 92 -6.83 9.01 9.11
N ALA A 93 -6.73 8.66 7.82
CA ALA A 93 -5.63 7.86 7.33
C ALA A 93 -4.40 8.71 6.97
N THR A 94 -3.23 8.24 7.39
CA THR A 94 -1.93 8.87 7.14
C THR A 94 -1.06 7.96 6.27
N ARG A 95 -0.44 8.52 5.23
CA ARG A 95 0.66 7.89 4.50
C ARG A 95 1.92 8.68 4.72
N VAL A 96 3.04 8.00 4.91
CA VAL A 96 4.35 8.64 5.08
C VAL A 96 5.38 7.90 4.26
N VAL A 97 6.25 8.65 3.59
CA VAL A 97 7.49 8.14 3.04
C VAL A 97 8.60 8.62 3.98
N GLY A 98 9.13 7.69 4.77
CA GLY A 98 10.22 7.93 5.69
C GLY A 98 11.58 7.92 4.99
N VAL A 99 12.62 8.20 5.78
CA VAL A 99 14.01 7.94 5.38
C VAL A 99 14.22 6.45 5.12
N ASN A 100 15.21 6.10 4.31
CA ASN A 100 15.53 4.71 3.93
C ASN A 100 14.40 3.98 3.19
N GLN A 101 13.62 4.70 2.35
CA GLN A 101 12.57 4.12 1.51
C GLN A 101 11.49 3.38 2.33
N LEU A 102 11.26 3.81 3.58
CA LEU A 102 10.13 3.34 4.36
C LEU A 102 8.86 3.98 3.80
N LEU A 103 7.86 3.18 3.46
CA LEU A 103 6.51 3.65 3.20
C LEU A 103 5.57 3.07 4.25
N ALA A 104 4.82 3.89 4.97
CA ALA A 104 3.81 3.40 5.91
C ALA A 104 2.45 4.04 5.63
N CYS A 105 1.40 3.23 5.65
CA CYS A 105 0.03 3.66 5.52
C CYS A 105 -0.75 3.16 6.74
N ILE A 106 -1.36 4.08 7.48
CA ILE A 106 -2.05 3.78 8.73
C ILE A 106 -3.44 4.40 8.67
N ASP A 107 -4.45 3.59 8.95
CA ASP A 107 -5.83 4.02 9.18
C ASP A 107 -6.20 3.74 10.66
N PRO A 108 -6.05 4.73 11.55
CA PRO A 108 -6.34 4.58 12.96
C PRO A 108 -7.82 4.36 13.24
N SER A 109 -8.72 4.83 12.36
CA SER A 109 -10.17 4.62 12.53
C SER A 109 -10.53 3.13 12.45
N ARG A 110 -9.72 2.34 11.72
CA ARG A 110 -9.87 0.89 11.55
C ARG A 110 -8.86 0.08 12.38
N GLY A 111 -7.85 0.74 12.94
CA GLY A 111 -6.72 0.04 13.56
C GLY A 111 -5.95 -0.82 12.57
N LYS A 112 -5.96 -0.43 11.28
CA LYS A 112 -5.37 -1.19 10.19
C LYS A 112 -4.26 -0.41 9.51
N GLY A 113 -3.24 -1.10 9.02
CA GLY A 113 -2.17 -0.46 8.29
C GLY A 113 -1.11 -1.43 7.79
N PHE A 114 -0.11 -0.86 7.12
CA PHE A 114 1.07 -1.60 6.70
C PHE A 114 2.29 -0.69 6.67
N ALA A 115 3.45 -1.31 6.73
CA ALA A 115 4.73 -0.67 6.50
C ALA A 115 5.54 -1.48 5.48
N LEU A 116 6.06 -0.80 4.47
CA LEU A 116 6.94 -1.32 3.44
C LEU A 116 8.36 -0.86 3.73
N ARG A 117 9.29 -1.80 3.94
CA ARG A 117 10.71 -1.50 4.17
C ARG A 117 11.60 -2.68 3.80
N GLN A 118 12.85 -2.39 3.50
CA GLN A 118 13.84 -3.40 3.10
C GLN A 118 14.08 -4.49 4.16
N SER A 119 14.04 -4.14 5.45
CA SER A 119 14.29 -5.08 6.55
C SER A 119 13.14 -6.03 6.85
N GLY A 120 12.03 -5.95 6.09
CA GLY A 120 10.83 -6.73 6.33
C GLY A 120 9.59 -5.84 6.36
N SER A 121 8.68 -6.09 5.44
CA SER A 121 7.38 -5.45 5.32
C SER A 121 6.32 -6.21 6.11
N TRP A 122 5.34 -5.50 6.65
CA TRP A 122 4.26 -6.11 7.43
C TRP A 122 2.96 -5.32 7.34
N ALA A 123 1.88 -5.97 7.75
CA ALA A 123 0.53 -5.45 7.84
C ALA A 123 -0.06 -5.77 9.22
N PHE A 124 -1.06 -4.99 9.65
CA PHE A 124 -1.83 -5.19 10.88
C PHE A 124 -3.29 -4.75 10.69
#